data_AF-A0A7K0ZVH7-F1
#
_entry.id   AF-A0A7K0ZVH7-F1
#
_cell.length_a   1.000
_cell.length_b   1.000
_cell.length_c   1.000
_cell.angle_alpha   90.00
_cell.angle_beta   90.00
_cell.angle_gamma   90.00
#
_symmetry.space_group_name_H-M   'P 1'
#
loop_
_entity.id
_entity.type
_entity.pdbx_description
1 polymer ?
#
loop_
_entity_poly.entity_id
_entity_poly.type
_entity_poly.pdbx_seq_one_letter_code
_entity_poly.pdbx_strand_id
1 'polypeptide(L)' 'MTLQEFREPSRTKITRDPATARVVRADTSGVWVALIGSDVDTPVGPCRGGAGAGVGTIVLLVYTAQGPWIAATA' A
#
# COMPACT_ATOMS: atom_id res chain seq x y z
N MET A 1 -24.06 -22.12 31.32
CA MET A 1 -23.34 -22.36 30.04
C MET A 1 -23.25 -21.00 29.36
N THR A 2 -22.13 -20.29 29.56
CA THR A 2 -22.00 -18.87 29.17
C THR A 2 -21.53 -18.82 27.72
N LEU A 3 -22.36 -18.28 26.83
CA LEU A 3 -21.96 -17.94 25.47
C LEU A 3 -20.91 -16.83 25.58
N GLN A 4 -19.64 -17.18 25.38
CA GLN A 4 -18.61 -16.16 25.17
C GLN A 4 -18.93 -15.47 23.85
N GLU A 5 -19.38 -14.22 23.93
CA GLU A 5 -19.42 -13.30 22.80
C GLU A 5 -18.04 -13.33 22.14
N PHE A 6 -17.96 -13.95 20.96
CA PHE A 6 -16.85 -13.77 20.05
C PHE A 6 -16.85 -12.29 19.66
N ARG A 7 -16.09 -11.49 20.42
CA ARG A 7 -15.84 -10.11 20.10
C ARG A 7 -15.03 -10.10 18.81
N GLU A 8 -15.73 -9.92 17.69
CA GLU A 8 -15.11 -9.80 16.38
C GLU A 8 -13.97 -8.77 16.52
N PRO A 9 -12.71 -9.14 16.21
CA PRO A 9 -11.62 -8.21 16.31
C PRO A 9 -11.98 -7.04 15.42
N SER A 10 -12.12 -5.85 16.02
CA SER A 10 -12.50 -4.63 15.32
C SER A 10 -11.63 -4.52 14.08
N ARG A 11 -12.18 -4.82 12.89
CA ARG A 11 -11.47 -4.65 11.63
C ARG A 11 -11.08 -3.18 11.60
N THR A 12 -9.78 -2.88 11.69
CA THR A 12 -9.28 -1.52 11.52
C THR A 12 -9.80 -1.06 10.16
N LYS A 13 -10.80 -0.18 10.17
CA LYS A 13 -11.41 0.32 8.95
C LYS A 13 -10.36 1.18 8.28
N ILE A 14 -9.88 0.72 7.14
CA ILE A 14 -8.97 1.50 6.33
C ILE A 14 -9.80 2.56 5.63
N THR A 15 -9.49 3.82 5.91
CA THR A 15 -10.24 4.97 5.45
C THR A 15 -9.70 5.60 4.17
N ARG A 16 -8.59 5.07 3.64
CA ARG A 16 -7.97 5.59 2.42
C ARG A 16 -8.40 4.79 1.21
N ASP A 17 -8.93 5.49 0.20
CA ASP A 17 -9.23 4.91 -1.09
C ASP A 17 -7.95 4.48 -1.83
N PRO A 18 -8.03 3.44 -2.68
CA PRO A 18 -6.95 3.12 -3.61
C PRO A 18 -6.63 4.32 -4.51
N ALA A 19 -5.36 4.52 -4.81
CA ALA A 19 -4.91 5.67 -5.59
C ALA A 19 -3.85 5.29 -6.61
N THR A 20 -3.79 6.04 -7.71
CA THR A 20 -2.73 5.84 -8.71
C THR A 20 -1.45 6.51 -8.21
N ALA A 21 -0.34 5.79 -8.29
CA ALA A 21 0.96 6.24 -7.80
C ALA A 21 2.06 5.89 -8.80
N ARG A 22 3.20 6.55 -8.68
CA ARG A 22 4.41 6.25 -9.44
C ARG A 22 5.49 5.74 -8.50
N VAL A 23 6.19 4.66 -8.87
CA VAL A 23 7.37 4.21 -8.14
C VAL A 23 8.46 5.28 -8.24
N VAL A 24 8.93 5.76 -7.10
CA VAL A 24 9.99 6.79 -7.03
C VAL A 24 11.29 6.25 -6.46
N ARG A 25 11.24 5.10 -5.77
CA ARG A 25 12.41 4.42 -5.20
C ARG A 25 12.14 2.93 -5.11
N ALA A 26 13.12 2.11 -5.47
CA ALA A 26 13.13 0.67 -5.25
C ALA A 26 14.55 0.23 -4.87
N ASP A 27 14.70 -0.41 -3.73
CA ASP A 27 15.98 -0.94 -3.24
C ASP A 27 15.77 -2.23 -2.43
N THR A 28 16.82 -2.71 -1.77
CA THR A 28 16.79 -3.94 -0.96
C THR A 28 15.85 -3.87 0.25
N SER A 29 15.44 -2.66 0.65
CA SER A 29 14.52 -2.42 1.76
C SER A 29 13.05 -2.28 1.29
N GLY A 30 12.79 -2.24 -0.02
CA GLY A 30 11.45 -2.32 -0.59
C GLY A 30 11.20 -1.35 -1.74
N VAL A 31 9.92 -1.06 -1.99
CA VAL A 31 9.46 -0.13 -3.04
C VAL A 31 8.69 1.02 -2.40
N TRP A 32 8.95 2.25 -2.85
CA TRP A 32 8.21 3.44 -2.43
C TRP A 32 7.60 4.15 -3.62
N VAL A 33 6.41 4.69 -3.41
CA VAL A 33 5.62 5.37 -4.43
C VAL A 33 5.25 6.77 -4.00
N ALA A 34 5.18 7.69 -4.95
CA ALA A 34 4.52 8.98 -4.76
C ALA A 34 3.15 8.95 -5.43
N LEU A 35 2.12 9.47 -4.77
CA LEU A 35 0.81 9.59 -5.40
C LEU A 35 0.91 10.55 -6.59
N ILE A 36 0.21 10.25 -7.68
CA ILE A 36 0.21 11.16 -8.83
C ILE A 36 -0.52 12.45 -8.42
N GLY A 37 0.14 13.59 -8.64
CA GLY A 37 -0.40 14.90 -8.28
C GLY A 37 -0.19 15.29 -6.80
N SER A 38 0.52 14.48 -6.00
CA SER A 38 0.94 14.86 -4.66
C SER A 38 2.38 15.35 -4.61
N ASP A 39 2.78 15.83 -3.44
CA ASP A 39 4.18 16.04 -3.09
C ASP A 39 4.97 14.73 -3.23
N VAL A 40 6.13 14.81 -3.87
CA VAL A 40 7.04 13.69 -4.13
C VAL A 40 8.12 13.55 -3.06
N ASP A 41 8.28 14.56 -2.19
CA ASP A 41 9.28 14.57 -1.12
C ASP A 41 8.89 13.64 0.05
N THR A 42 7.62 13.21 0.10
CA THR A 42 7.11 12.29 1.13
C THR A 42 6.54 11.00 0.50
N PRO A 43 7.39 10.06 0.07
CA PRO A 43 6.93 8.86 -0.61
C PRO A 43 6.34 7.82 0.37
N VAL A 44 5.33 7.09 -0.09
CA VAL A 44 4.65 6.02 0.67
C VAL A 44 5.38 4.69 0.45
N GLY A 45 5.80 4.03 1.53
CA GLY A 45 6.41 2.71 1.49
C GLY A 45 7.15 2.35 2.80
N PRO A 46 7.81 1.18 2.87
CA PRO A 46 7.95 0.19 1.81
C PRO A 46 6.62 -0.53 1.51
N CYS A 47 6.28 -0.61 0.23
CA CYS A 47 5.08 -1.27 -0.25
C CYS A 47 5.30 -2.77 -0.47
N ARG A 48 4.23 -3.55 -0.27
CA ARG A 48 4.19 -4.99 -0.58
C ARG A 48 3.65 -5.21 -2.00
N GLY A 49 3.97 -6.34 -2.62
CA GLY A 49 3.49 -6.70 -3.97
C GLY A 49 4.33 -6.09 -5.10
N GLY A 50 3.92 -6.33 -6.35
CA GLY A 50 4.55 -5.71 -7.54
C GLY A 50 6.02 -6.07 -7.74
N ALA A 51 6.39 -7.35 -7.55
CA ALA A 51 7.74 -7.83 -7.83
C ALA A 51 8.16 -7.44 -9.26
N GLY A 52 9.26 -6.69 -9.39
CA GLY A 52 9.77 -6.22 -10.68
C GLY A 52 9.27 -4.83 -11.13
N ALA A 53 8.45 -4.13 -10.34
CA ALA A 53 8.09 -2.74 -10.65
C ALA A 53 9.31 -1.82 -10.51
N GLY A 54 9.77 -1.27 -11.64
CA GLY A 54 10.90 -0.36 -11.69
C GLY A 54 10.54 1.07 -11.26
N VAL A 55 11.55 1.88 -10.98
CA VAL A 55 11.37 3.32 -10.79
C VAL A 55 10.73 3.92 -12.04
N GLY A 56 9.69 4.74 -11.86
CA GLY A 56 8.89 5.32 -12.93
C GLY A 56 7.63 4.53 -13.30
N THR A 57 7.53 3.26 -12.91
CA THR A 57 6.32 2.45 -13.17
C THR A 57 5.10 3.06 -12.48
N ILE A 58 3.98 3.17 -13.20
CA ILE A 58 2.68 3.54 -12.65
C ILE A 58 2.02 2.30 -12.04
N VAL A 59 1.55 2.44 -10.81
CA VAL A 59 0.95 1.35 -10.04
C VAL A 59 -0.32 1.83 -9.35
N LEU A 60 -1.18 0.89 -8.97
CA LEU A 60 -2.26 1.15 -8.03
C LEU A 60 -1.74 0.93 -6.61
N LEU A 61 -1.76 1.98 -5.78
CA LEU A 61 -1.50 1.91 -4.36
C LEU A 61 -2.80 1.56 -3.61
N VAL A 62 -2.75 0.48 -2.85
CA VAL A 62 -3.86 0.00 -2.02
C VAL A 62 -3.42 0.02 -0.56
N TYR A 63 -4.21 0.64 0.31
CA TYR A 63 -3.95 0.62 1.74
C TYR A 63 -4.59 -0.64 2.34
N THR A 64 -3.78 -1.50 2.97
CA THR A 64 -4.26 -2.70 3.66
C THR A 64 -3.93 -2.64 5.15
N ALA A 65 -4.50 -3.56 5.95
CA ALA A 65 -4.30 -3.56 7.40
C ALA A 65 -2.85 -3.92 7.75
N GLN A 66 -2.13 -4.53 6.80
CA GLN A 66 -0.74 -4.94 6.91
C GLN A 66 0.24 -3.90 6.31
N GLY A 67 -0.27 -2.76 5.84
CA GLY A 67 0.51 -1.68 5.23
C GLY A 67 0.15 -1.41 3.76
N PRO A 68 0.90 -0.52 3.09
CA PRO A 68 0.66 -0.21 1.69
C PRO A 68 1.03 -1.39 0.78
N TRP A 69 0.19 -1.65 -0.21
CA TRP A 69 0.37 -2.64 -1.26
C TRP A 69 0.38 -1.95 -2.63
N ILE A 70 1.21 -2.43 -3.54
CA ILE A 70 1.17 -2.03 -4.95
C ILE A 70 0.64 -3.17 -5.81
N ALA A 71 -0.23 -2.83 -6.75
CA ALA A 71 -0.58 -3.66 -7.88
C ALA A 71 -0.02 -3.00 -9.14
N ALA A 72 0.82 -3.75 -9.86
CA ALA A 72 1.37 -3.36 -11.15
C ALA A 72 0.89 -4.39 -12.18
N THR A 73 0.47 -3.93 -13.37
CA THR A 73 0.40 -4.83 -14.53
C THR A 73 1.79 -4.89 -15.15
N ALA A 74 2.25 -6.09 -15.45
CA ALA A 74 3.44 -6.32 -16.26
C ALA A 74 3.16 -5.98 -17.73
#